data_AF-A0A6D2XFS7-F1
#
_entry.id   AF-A0A6D2XFS7-F1
#
_cell.length_a   1.000
_cell.length_b   1.000
_cell.length_c   1.000
_cell.angle_alpha   90.00
_cell.angle_beta   90.00
_cell.angle_gamma   90.00
#
_symmetry.space_group_name_H-M   'P 1'
#
loop_
_entity.id
_entity.type
_entity.pdbx_description
1 polymer ?
#
loop_
_entity_poly.entity_id
_entity_poly.type
_entity_poly.pdbx_seq_one_letter_code
_entity_poly.pdbx_strand_id
1 'polypeptide(L)'
;MRLFTGIVFCSLVMGVTSESWHSFFKEALQGVGDMGRAYWDIMISNHQNSNRYLYARGNYDAAQRGPGGVWAAKLISRSRVYLQGLIDYYLFGNSSTVLEDSKSNEKAEEWGRSGKDPDRFRPDGLPKKY
;
A
#
# COMPACT_ATOMS: atom_id res chain seq x y z
N MET A 1 -13.80 31.88 34.85
CA MET A 1 -13.18 32.28 33.57
C MET A 1 -12.00 31.40 33.18
N ARG A 2 -10.91 31.26 33.96
CA ARG A 2 -9.69 30.50 33.56
C ARG A 2 -9.89 29.00 33.27
N LEU A 3 -10.76 28.31 34.01
CA LEU A 3 -11.09 26.89 33.80
C LEU A 3 -11.88 26.66 32.51
N PHE A 4 -12.81 27.56 32.19
CA PHE A 4 -13.65 27.44 31.00
C PHE A 4 -12.83 27.63 29.72
N THR A 5 -11.90 28.59 29.70
CA THR A 5 -10.93 28.75 28.60
C THR A 5 -10.02 27.53 28.45
N GLY A 6 -9.56 26.93 29.54
CA GLY A 6 -8.74 25.72 29.50
C GLY A 6 -9.50 24.51 28.94
N ILE A 7 -10.76 24.32 29.32
CA ILE A 7 -11.61 23.23 28.79
C ILE A 7 -11.88 23.42 27.30
N VAL A 8 -12.27 24.62 26.87
CA VAL A 8 -12.51 24.91 25.44
C VAL A 8 -11.24 24.69 24.62
N PHE A 9 -10.07 25.11 25.12
CA PHE A 9 -8.80 24.89 24.44
C PHE A 9 -8.43 23.40 24.36
N CYS A 10 -8.59 22.64 25.46
CA CYS A 10 -8.38 21.18 25.46
C CYS A 10 -9.34 20.46 24.50
N SER A 11 -10.61 20.84 24.45
CA SER A 11 -11.58 20.26 23.53
C SER A 11 -11.26 20.56 22.07
N LEU A 12 -10.78 21.76 21.75
CA LEU A 12 -10.33 22.11 20.40
C LEU A 12 -9.08 21.34 19.99
N VAL A 13 -8.08 21.24 20.88
CA VAL A 13 -6.88 20.45 20.62
C VAL A 13 -7.23 18.97 20.42
N MET A 14 -8.04 18.39 21.31
CA MET A 14 -8.53 17.01 21.19
C MET A 14 -9.35 16.79 19.90
N GLY A 15 -10.23 17.73 19.54
CA GLY A 15 -11.06 17.66 18.34
C GLY A 15 -10.26 17.70 17.03
N VAL A 16 -9.26 18.60 16.94
CA VAL A 16 -8.36 18.67 15.78
C VAL A 16 -7.48 17.41 15.71
N THR A 17 -7.06 16.87 16.85
CA THR A 17 -6.31 15.61 16.87
C THR A 17 -7.19 14.41 16.49
N SER A 18 -8.45 14.33 16.92
CA SER A 18 -9.30 13.17 16.63
C SER A 18 -9.65 13.07 15.14
N GLU A 19 -9.91 14.19 14.47
CA GLU A 19 -10.16 14.22 13.02
C GLU A 19 -8.91 13.84 12.20
N SER A 20 -7.72 14.30 12.62
CA SER A 20 -6.45 13.92 11.97
C SER A 20 -6.09 12.45 12.19
N TRP A 21 -6.37 11.88 13.36
CA TRP A 21 -6.17 10.46 13.62
C TRP A 21 -7.19 9.59 12.85
N HIS A 22 -8.46 9.99 12.82
CA HIS A 22 -9.50 9.26 12.09
C HIS A 22 -9.21 9.22 10.58
N SER A 23 -8.85 10.37 9.99
CA SER A 23 -8.45 10.44 8.58
C SER A 23 -7.24 9.56 8.29
N PHE A 24 -6.17 9.63 9.11
CA PHE A 24 -5.01 8.76 8.97
C PHE A 24 -5.37 7.27 8.97
N PHE A 25 -6.19 6.80 9.91
CA PHE A 25 -6.59 5.38 9.96
C PHE A 25 -7.45 4.98 8.76
N LYS A 26 -8.36 5.86 8.32
CA LYS A 26 -9.17 5.62 7.12
C LYS A 26 -8.29 5.47 5.89
N GLU A 27 -7.31 6.35 5.71
CA GLU A 27 -6.35 6.30 4.61
C GLU A 27 -5.49 5.04 4.68
N ALA A 28 -5.04 4.65 5.88
CA ALA A 28 -4.27 3.44 6.08
C ALA A 28 -5.06 2.18 5.70
N LEU A 29 -6.33 2.07 6.13
CA LEU A 29 -7.20 0.95 5.75
C LEU A 29 -7.45 0.90 4.24
N GLN A 30 -7.67 2.06 3.61
CA GLN A 30 -7.79 2.15 2.15
C GLN A 30 -6.50 1.70 1.46
N GLY A 31 -5.34 2.16 1.94
CA GLY A 31 -4.04 1.75 1.43
C GLY A 31 -3.76 0.26 1.59
N VAL A 32 -4.15 -0.35 2.71
CA VAL A 32 -4.11 -1.82 2.88
C VAL A 32 -4.95 -2.51 1.81
N GLY A 33 -6.17 -2.01 1.55
CA GLY A 33 -7.05 -2.55 0.51
C GLY A 33 -6.47 -2.43 -0.90
N ASP A 34 -5.83 -1.32 -1.23
CA ASP A 34 -5.17 -1.12 -2.53
C ASP A 34 -3.95 -2.05 -2.71
N MET A 35 -3.14 -2.22 -1.65
CA MET A 35 -2.03 -3.18 -1.65
C MET A 35 -2.53 -4.62 -1.80
N GLY A 36 -3.63 -4.98 -1.12
CA GLY A 36 -4.26 -6.30 -1.26
C GLY A 36 -4.79 -6.56 -2.66
N ARG A 37 -5.40 -5.56 -3.30
CA ARG A 37 -5.86 -5.64 -4.69
C ARG A 37 -4.69 -5.87 -5.66
N ALA A 38 -3.61 -5.11 -5.51
CA ALA A 38 -2.41 -5.28 -6.33
C ALA A 38 -1.78 -6.67 -6.17
N TYR A 39 -1.73 -7.19 -4.93
CA TYR A 39 -1.28 -8.55 -4.68
C TYR A 39 -2.19 -9.59 -5.35
N TRP A 40 -3.51 -9.43 -5.24
CA TRP A 40 -4.45 -10.30 -5.94
C TRP A 40 -4.24 -10.28 -7.46
N ASP A 41 -4.04 -9.09 -8.05
CA ASP A 41 -3.74 -8.93 -9.47
C ASP A 41 -2.43 -9.63 -9.89
N ILE A 42 -1.41 -9.64 -9.03
CA ILE A 42 -0.16 -10.41 -9.26
C ILE A 42 -0.50 -11.89 -9.36
N MET A 43 -1.33 -12.39 -8.45
CA MET A 43 -1.72 -13.79 -8.41
C MET A 43 -2.57 -14.21 -9.61
N ILE A 44 -3.49 -13.34 -10.08
CA ILE A 44 -4.43 -13.71 -11.16
C ILE A 44 -3.98 -13.30 -12.56
N SER A 45 -3.05 -12.37 -12.70
CA SER A 45 -2.67 -11.85 -14.03
C SER A 45 -1.92 -12.87 -14.87
N ASN A 46 -1.21 -13.84 -14.26
CA ASN A 46 -0.36 -14.85 -14.91
C ASN A 46 0.45 -14.28 -16.09
N HIS A 47 0.83 -13.00 -16.01
CA HIS A 47 1.46 -12.25 -17.10
C HIS A 47 2.92 -12.04 -16.74
N GLN A 48 3.81 -12.52 -17.60
CA GLN A 48 5.24 -12.47 -17.36
C GLN A 48 5.71 -11.01 -17.19
N ASN A 49 6.63 -10.77 -16.24
CA ASN A 49 7.22 -9.46 -15.96
C ASN A 49 6.24 -8.36 -15.49
N SER A 50 5.00 -8.70 -15.11
CA SER A 50 4.00 -7.72 -14.65
C SER A 50 4.13 -7.31 -13.18
N ASN A 51 4.86 -8.08 -12.37
CA ASN A 51 4.98 -7.87 -10.92
C ASN A 51 5.45 -6.45 -10.56
N ARG A 52 6.47 -5.91 -11.25
CA ARG A 52 6.99 -4.56 -11.00
C ARG A 52 5.93 -3.48 -11.24
N TYR A 53 5.15 -3.63 -12.30
CA TYR A 53 4.03 -2.73 -12.58
C TYR A 53 2.97 -2.81 -11.48
N LEU A 54 2.56 -4.01 -11.08
CA LEU A 54 1.54 -4.20 -10.06
C LEU A 54 1.99 -3.72 -8.68
N TYR A 55 3.26 -3.93 -8.32
CA TYR A 55 3.85 -3.38 -7.10
C TYR A 55 3.91 -1.85 -7.10
N ALA A 56 4.31 -1.25 -8.23
CA ALA A 56 4.30 0.19 -8.40
C ALA A 56 2.87 0.75 -8.32
N ARG A 57 1.91 0.12 -9.00
CA ARG A 57 0.50 0.52 -9.01
C ARG A 57 -0.11 0.46 -7.62
N GLY A 58 0.05 -0.65 -6.90
CA GLY A 58 -0.47 -0.78 -5.54
C GLY A 58 0.07 0.28 -4.59
N ASN A 59 1.38 0.58 -4.67
CA ASN A 59 2.00 1.64 -3.88
C ASN A 59 1.55 3.04 -4.30
N TYR A 60 1.32 3.27 -5.59
CA TYR A 60 0.80 4.53 -6.13
C TYR A 60 -0.63 4.78 -5.66
N ASP A 61 -1.52 3.79 -5.81
CA ASP A 61 -2.93 3.86 -5.39
C ASP A 61 -3.02 4.08 -3.87
N ALA A 62 -2.22 3.37 -3.08
CA ALA A 62 -2.17 3.56 -1.63
C ALA A 62 -1.61 4.93 -1.25
N ALA A 63 -0.57 5.42 -1.94
CA ALA A 63 -0.01 6.74 -1.66
C ALA A 63 -0.99 7.88 -1.97
N GLN A 64 -1.86 7.72 -2.97
CA GLN A 64 -2.91 8.69 -3.28
C GLN A 64 -3.95 8.83 -2.17
N ARG A 65 -4.06 7.87 -1.24
CA ARG A 65 -4.98 7.98 -0.11
C ARG A 65 -4.56 9.08 0.87
N GLY A 66 -3.26 9.33 0.99
CA GLY A 66 -2.70 10.28 1.95
C GLY A 66 -1.62 9.66 2.83
N PRO A 67 -1.16 10.36 3.89
CA PRO A 67 -0.11 9.90 4.79
C PRO A 67 -0.36 8.51 5.38
N GLY A 68 -1.61 8.16 5.71
CA GLY A 68 -1.95 6.83 6.22
C GLY A 68 -1.76 5.73 5.18
N GLY A 69 -2.11 6.00 3.92
CA GLY A 69 -1.92 5.07 2.81
C GLY A 69 -0.44 4.87 2.46
N VAL A 70 0.36 5.95 2.48
CA VAL A 70 1.83 5.87 2.34
C VAL A 70 2.45 5.01 3.45
N TRP A 71 1.98 5.18 4.69
CA TRP A 71 2.42 4.37 5.82
C TRP A 71 2.06 2.89 5.63
N ALA A 72 0.81 2.60 5.23
CA ALA A 72 0.35 1.23 4.98
C ALA A 72 1.15 0.55 3.86
N ALA A 73 1.35 1.24 2.73
CA ALA A 73 2.13 0.75 1.61
C ALA A 73 3.57 0.43 2.02
N LYS A 74 4.20 1.29 2.82
CA LYS A 74 5.56 1.08 3.35
C LYS A 74 5.64 -0.10 4.31
N LEU A 75 4.68 -0.25 5.21
CA LEU A 75 4.62 -1.36 6.15
C LEU A 75 4.45 -2.70 5.41
N ILE A 76 3.49 -2.79 4.50
CA ILE A 76 3.22 -4.02 3.74
C ILE A 76 4.40 -4.39 2.83
N SER A 77 4.97 -3.42 2.11
CA SER A 77 6.13 -3.67 1.24
C SER A 77 7.33 -4.22 2.02
N ARG A 78 7.61 -3.68 3.22
CA ARG A 78 8.66 -4.17 4.12
C ARG A 78 8.35 -5.56 4.69
N SER A 79 7.10 -5.78 5.06
CA SER A 79 6.65 -7.05 5.65
C SER A 79 6.35 -8.12 4.60
N ARG A 80 6.42 -7.80 3.30
CA ARG A 80 6.07 -8.70 2.19
C ARG A 80 6.79 -10.03 2.27
N VAL A 81 8.10 -10.04 2.56
CA VAL A 81 8.87 -11.30 2.67
C VAL A 81 8.29 -12.23 3.75
N TYR A 82 7.81 -11.66 4.86
CA TYR A 82 7.19 -12.41 5.95
C TYR A 82 5.74 -12.79 5.64
N LEU A 83 4.97 -11.88 5.03
CA LEU A 83 3.58 -12.12 4.61
C LEU A 83 3.51 -13.15 3.49
N GLN A 84 4.50 -13.19 2.59
CA GLN A 84 4.63 -14.17 1.53
C GLN A 84 4.72 -15.58 2.11
N GLY A 85 5.64 -15.80 3.07
CA GLY A 85 5.77 -17.10 3.73
C GLY A 85 4.50 -17.53 4.48
N LEU A 86 3.78 -16.57 5.07
CA LEU A 86 2.52 -16.84 5.77
C LEU A 86 1.37 -17.15 4.82
N ILE A 87 1.26 -16.41 3.71
CA ILE A 87 0.24 -16.60 2.67
C ILE A 87 0.50 -17.90 1.89
N ASP A 88 1.74 -18.18 1.50
CA ASP A 88 2.13 -19.41 0.82
C ASP A 88 1.85 -20.64 1.70
N TYR A 89 2.09 -20.51 3.02
CA TYR A 89 1.81 -21.56 4.00
C TYR A 89 0.31 -21.79 4.23
N TYR A 90 -0.49 -20.73 4.40
CA TYR A 90 -1.91 -20.86 4.77
C TYR A 90 -2.87 -21.00 3.59
N LEU A 91 -2.56 -20.40 2.45
CA LEU A 91 -3.53 -20.22 1.37
C LEU A 91 -3.22 -21.04 0.11
N PHE A 92 -1.94 -21.32 -0.21
CA PHE A 92 -1.60 -21.73 -1.58
C PHE A 92 -0.66 -22.91 -1.76
N GLY A 93 -0.02 -23.45 -0.71
CA GLY A 93 0.78 -24.67 -0.83
C GLY A 93 1.92 -24.55 -1.84
N ASN A 94 3.08 -24.07 -1.38
CA ASN A 94 4.39 -24.18 -2.05
C ASN A 94 4.46 -23.68 -3.52
N SER A 95 3.77 -22.59 -3.87
CA SER A 95 3.96 -21.92 -5.16
C SER A 95 5.14 -20.93 -5.07
N SER A 96 6.27 -21.30 -5.66
CA SER A 96 7.57 -20.60 -5.59
C SER A 96 7.68 -19.36 -6.52
N THR A 97 6.59 -18.66 -6.79
CA THR A 97 6.49 -17.76 -7.96
C THR A 97 7.00 -16.33 -7.74
N VAL A 98 7.35 -15.92 -6.51
CA VAL A 98 7.48 -14.47 -6.18
C VAL A 98 8.86 -14.12 -5.60
N LEU A 99 9.93 -14.61 -6.22
CA LEU A 99 11.31 -14.26 -5.84
C LEU A 99 12.14 -13.76 -7.02
N GLU A 100 11.51 -13.20 -8.06
CA GLU A 100 12.23 -12.43 -9.06
C GLU A 100 12.63 -11.06 -8.48
N ASP A 101 13.94 -10.88 -8.32
CA ASP A 101 14.71 -9.67 -7.99
C ASP A 101 14.03 -8.71 -6.99
N SER A 102 14.11 -9.06 -5.71
CA SER A 102 13.59 -8.29 -4.56
C SER A 102 13.98 -6.81 -4.61
N LYS A 103 15.20 -6.51 -5.09
CA LYS A 103 15.72 -5.14 -5.21
C LYS A 103 15.07 -4.36 -6.34
N SER A 104 14.76 -5.02 -7.46
CA SER A 104 14.02 -4.36 -8.54
C SER A 104 12.58 -4.06 -8.15
N ASN A 105 11.95 -4.96 -7.39
CA ASN A 105 10.60 -4.77 -6.88
C ASN A 105 10.55 -3.62 -5.87
N GLU A 106 11.52 -3.54 -4.95
CA GLU A 106 11.63 -2.43 -3.99
C GLU A 106 11.69 -1.07 -4.70
N LYS A 107 12.48 -0.96 -5.78
CA LYS A 107 12.54 0.27 -6.59
C LYS A 107 11.21 0.61 -7.28
N ALA A 108 10.45 -0.40 -7.70
CA ALA A 108 9.15 -0.19 -8.32
C ALA A 108 8.11 0.28 -7.28
N GLU A 109 8.12 -0.31 -6.09
CA GLU A 109 7.29 0.12 -4.95
C GLU A 109 7.61 1.56 -4.54
N GLU A 110 8.89 1.92 -4.42
CA GLU A 110 9.32 3.29 -4.14
C GLU A 110 8.90 4.27 -5.23
N TRP A 111 9.04 3.89 -6.50
CA TRP A 111 8.60 4.71 -7.63
C TRP A 111 7.11 5.02 -7.54
N GLY A 112 6.27 4.01 -7.38
CA GLY A 112 4.82 4.18 -7.23
C GLY A 112 4.46 5.01 -6.00
N ARG A 113 5.05 4.69 -4.84
CA ARG A 113 4.79 5.40 -3.58
C ARG A 113 5.23 6.87 -3.62
N SER A 114 6.19 7.21 -4.49
CA SER A 114 6.60 8.60 -4.73
C SER A 114 5.61 9.40 -5.60
N GLY A 115 4.51 8.78 -6.04
CA GLY A 115 3.50 9.42 -6.89
C GLY A 115 3.87 9.44 -8.37
N LYS A 116 4.88 8.67 -8.79
CA LYS A 116 5.28 8.58 -10.19
C LYS A 116 4.48 7.50 -10.91
N ASP A 117 4.30 7.70 -12.21
CA ASP A 117 3.49 6.85 -13.07
C ASP A 117 3.95 5.37 -13.06
N PRO A 118 3.11 4.44 -12.58
CA PRO A 118 3.39 3.00 -12.60
C PRO A 118 3.59 2.42 -14.01
N ASP A 119 3.00 3.03 -15.05
CA ASP A 119 3.04 2.52 -16.42
C ASP A 119 4.48 2.46 -16.98
N ARG A 120 5.44 3.13 -16.34
CA ARG A 120 6.88 2.94 -16.57
C ARG A 120 7.31 1.46 -16.54
N PHE A 121 6.62 0.62 -15.77
CA PHE A 121 6.93 -0.80 -15.63
C PHE A 121 5.93 -1.71 -16.35
N ARG A 122 4.91 -1.15 -17.01
CA ARG A 122 3.84 -1.93 -17.64
C ARG A 122 4.40 -2.76 -18.79
N PRO A 123 4.29 -4.10 -18.75
CA PRO A 123 4.74 -4.91 -19.86
C PRO A 123 3.73 -4.89 -21.01
N ASP A 124 4.25 -5.07 -22.23
CA ASP A 124 3.41 -5.21 -23.41
C ASP A 124 2.44 -6.38 -23.26
N GLY A 125 1.21 -6.17 -23.73
CA GLY A 125 0.15 -7.17 -23.69
C GLY A 125 -0.55 -7.32 -22.34
N LEU A 126 -0.16 -6.59 -21.28
CA LEU A 126 -0.90 -6.64 -20.00
C LEU A 126 -2.32 -6.09 -20.17
N PRO A 127 -3.38 -6.87 -19.89
CA PRO A 127 -4.76 -6.42 -20.05
C PRO A 127 -5.05 -5.11 -19.32
N LYS A 128 -5.76 -4.18 -19.96
CA LYS A 128 -6.06 -2.84 -19.43
C LYS A 128 -6.85 -2.81 -18.11
N LYS A 129 -7.43 -3.93 -17.70
CA LYS A 129 -8.11 -4.06 -16.40
C LYS A 129 -7.13 -4.00 -15.21
N TYR A 130 -5.86 -4.33 -15.48
CA TYR A 130 -4.74 -4.21 -14.56
C TYR A 130 -4.01 -2.89 -14.77
#